data_AF-A0A1Q3Q9V5-F1
#
_entry.id   AF-A0A1Q3Q9V5-F1
#
_cell.length_a   1.000
_cell.length_b   1.000
_cell.length_c   1.000
_cell.angle_alpha   90.00
_cell.angle_beta   90.00
_cell.angle_gamma   90.00
#
_symmetry.space_group_name_H-M   'P 1'
#
loop_
_entity.id
_entity.type
_entity.pdbx_description
1 polymer ?
#
loop_
_entity_poly.entity_id
_entity_poly.type
_entity_poly.pdbx_seq_one_letter_code
_entity_poly.pdbx_strand_id
1 'polypeptide(L)'
;MKKFKKFILPAVVVLMGAGAAFATNAAKVSDSSSEDGYYFDNTTDQCEMKRSDCSHTGIIACTWVDNNKTSHDLYELSGTSCVRLLFEPEQ
;
A
#
# COMPACT_ATOMS: atom_id res chain seq x y z
N MET A 1 -47.75 16.20 -6.57
CA MET A 1 -46.32 15.95 -6.87
C MET A 1 -45.69 15.17 -5.71
N LYS A 2 -45.57 13.84 -5.78
CA LYS A 2 -45.22 12.96 -4.62
C LYS A 2 -44.11 11.93 -4.92
N LYS A 3 -43.36 12.10 -6.03
CA LYS A 3 -42.40 11.09 -6.53
C LYS A 3 -40.92 11.49 -6.44
N PHE A 4 -40.61 12.76 -6.10
CA PHE A 4 -39.24 13.27 -6.08
C PHE A 4 -38.44 13.00 -4.79
N LYS A 5 -39.09 12.61 -3.69
CA LYS A 5 -38.37 12.35 -2.41
C LYS A 5 -37.67 10.99 -2.32
N LYS A 6 -37.95 10.05 -3.24
CA LYS A 6 -37.38 8.68 -3.21
C LYS A 6 -36.03 8.54 -3.93
N PHE A 7 -35.62 9.54 -4.70
CA PHE A 7 -34.38 9.48 -5.50
C PHE A 7 -33.16 10.16 -4.87
N ILE A 8 -33.34 10.91 -3.78
CA ILE A 8 -32.23 11.62 -3.12
C ILE A 8 -31.41 10.67 -2.22
N LEU A 9 -32.05 9.64 -1.66
CA LEU A 9 -31.40 8.68 -0.76
C LEU A 9 -30.27 7.84 -1.42
N PRO A 10 -30.45 7.24 -2.62
CA PRO A 10 -29.40 6.41 -3.21
C PRO A 10 -28.19 7.22 -3.70
N ALA A 11 -28.37 8.48 -4.07
CA ALA A 11 -27.27 9.31 -4.59
C ALA A 11 -26.25 9.68 -3.49
N VAL A 12 -26.70 9.88 -2.25
CA VAL A 12 -25.82 10.25 -1.12
C VAL A 12 -24.93 9.07 -0.69
N VAL A 13 -25.43 7.84 -0.73
CA VAL A 13 -24.66 6.64 -0.36
C VAL A 13 -23.53 6.34 -1.35
N VAL A 14 -23.77 6.57 -2.64
CA VAL A 14 -22.74 6.38 -3.69
C VAL A 14 -21.62 7.42 -3.59
N LEU A 15 -21.94 8.66 -3.23
CA LEU A 15 -20.96 9.73 -3.04
C LEU A 15 -20.08 9.53 -1.79
N MET A 16 -20.65 8.96 -0.71
CA MET A 16 -19.88 8.61 0.49
C MET A 16 -19.00 7.37 0.29
N GLY A 17 -19.42 6.40 -0.53
CA GLY A 17 -18.65 5.18 -0.80
C GLY A 17 -17.40 5.42 -1.65
N ALA A 18 -17.46 6.33 -2.63
CA ALA A 18 -16.32 6.60 -3.52
C ALA A 18 -15.22 7.46 -2.86
N GLY A 19 -15.56 8.31 -1.88
CA GLY A 19 -14.59 9.20 -1.22
C GLY A 19 -13.59 8.48 -0.30
N ALA A 20 -14.01 7.37 0.31
CA ALA A 20 -13.16 6.63 1.26
C ALA A 20 -11.99 5.90 0.58
N ALA A 21 -12.15 5.48 -0.69
CA ALA A 21 -11.11 4.72 -1.40
C ALA A 21 -9.92 5.58 -1.88
N PHE A 22 -10.08 6.91 -2.01
CA PHE A 22 -9.01 7.80 -2.50
C PHE A 22 -8.25 8.53 -1.39
N ALA A 23 -8.61 8.35 -0.12
CA ALA A 23 -8.01 9.10 1.00
C ALA A 23 -6.75 8.46 1.62
N THR A 24 -6.36 7.25 1.21
CA THR A 24 -5.19 6.55 1.79
C THR A 24 -3.83 7.13 1.36
N ASN A 25 -3.77 8.03 0.38
CA ASN A 25 -2.48 8.55 -0.12
C ASN A 25 -2.03 9.90 0.47
N ALA A 26 -2.83 10.52 1.36
CA ALA A 26 -2.55 11.88 1.84
C ALA A 26 -1.69 11.97 3.12
N ALA A 27 -1.17 10.85 3.64
CA ALA A 27 -0.53 10.77 4.95
C ALA A 27 0.97 10.39 4.96
N LYS A 28 1.72 10.58 3.87
CA LYS A 28 3.20 10.50 3.92
C LYS A 28 3.83 11.90 3.95
N VAL A 29 3.66 12.58 5.08
CA VAL A 29 4.51 13.71 5.48
C VAL A 29 5.16 13.29 6.79
N SER A 30 6.29 12.59 6.71
CA SER A 30 7.19 12.40 7.85
C SER A 30 8.58 12.09 7.33
N ASP A 31 9.46 13.04 7.57
CA ASP A 31 10.88 13.10 7.29
C ASP A 31 11.66 11.87 7.77
N SER A 32 11.95 10.96 6.85
CA SER A 32 13.17 10.13 6.79
C SER A 32 13.01 9.23 5.56
N SER A 33 14.07 9.00 4.79
CA SER A 33 14.07 8.20 3.55
C SER A 33 13.81 6.70 3.81
N SER A 34 12.70 6.39 4.44
CA SER A 34 12.25 5.06 4.84
C SER A 34 10.95 4.77 4.11
N GLU A 35 11.03 3.85 3.16
CA GLU A 35 9.95 3.38 2.33
C GLU A 35 9.36 2.07 2.86
N ASP A 36 8.06 1.91 2.62
CA ASP A 36 7.34 0.70 2.99
C ASP A 36 7.70 -0.44 2.03
N GLY A 37 8.19 -1.54 2.61
CA GLY A 37 8.55 -2.75 1.90
C GLY A 37 7.41 -3.75 1.87
N TYR A 38 6.96 -4.04 0.65
CA TYR A 38 5.87 -4.96 0.37
C TYR A 38 6.38 -6.28 -0.21
N TYR A 39 5.76 -7.37 0.22
CA TYR A 39 5.94 -8.71 -0.33
C TYR A 39 4.71 -9.12 -1.13
N PHE A 40 4.90 -9.68 -2.32
CA PHE A 40 3.80 -10.21 -3.11
C PHE A 40 3.36 -11.57 -2.57
N ASP A 41 2.19 -11.60 -1.94
CA ASP A 41 1.59 -12.85 -1.49
C ASP A 41 0.77 -13.46 -2.62
N ASN A 42 1.23 -14.61 -3.13
CA ASN A 42 0.56 -15.31 -4.22
C ASN A 42 -0.75 -15.98 -3.80
N THR A 43 -1.01 -16.17 -2.50
CA THR A 43 -2.25 -16.76 -2.00
C THR A 43 -3.39 -15.76 -1.98
N THR A 44 -3.08 -14.49 -1.69
CA THR A 44 -4.06 -13.39 -1.68
C THR A 44 -4.04 -12.56 -2.95
N ASP A 45 -3.01 -12.71 -3.80
CA ASP A 45 -2.75 -11.87 -4.98
C ASP A 45 -2.66 -10.38 -4.60
N GLN A 46 -2.04 -10.10 -3.45
CA GLN A 46 -1.90 -8.76 -2.87
C GLN A 46 -0.45 -8.50 -2.44
N CYS A 47 -0.06 -7.24 -2.48
CA CYS A 47 1.20 -6.77 -1.89
C CYS A 47 0.99 -6.51 -0.40
N GLU A 48 1.55 -7.35 0.45
CA GLU A 48 1.47 -7.20 1.91
C GLU A 48 2.68 -6.43 2.44
N MET A 49 2.42 -5.39 3.23
CA MET A 49 3.47 -4.64 3.92
C MET A 49 4.12 -5.53 4.98
N LYS A 50 5.45 -5.71 4.92
CA LYS A 50 6.23 -6.50 5.89
C LYS A 50 7.25 -5.66 6.67
N ARG A 51 7.82 -4.63 6.06
CA ARG A 51 8.74 -3.66 6.69
C ARG A 51 8.39 -2.23 6.28
N SER A 52 8.86 -1.25 7.04
CA SER A 52 8.69 0.20 6.78
C SER A 52 10.00 0.97 6.80
N ASP A 53 11.11 0.24 6.83
CA ASP A 53 12.46 0.75 7.02
C ASP A 53 13.37 0.36 5.84
N CYS A 54 12.82 0.34 4.62
CA CYS A 54 13.59 0.14 3.40
C CYS A 54 13.90 1.49 2.71
N SER A 55 14.68 1.47 1.63
CA SER A 55 15.12 2.66 0.90
C SER A 55 15.09 2.43 -0.61
N HIS A 56 14.87 3.48 -1.40
CA HIS A 56 15.04 3.45 -2.86
C HIS A 56 16.51 3.44 -3.30
N THR A 57 17.42 3.77 -2.39
CA THR A 57 18.86 3.85 -2.63
C THR A 57 19.60 2.94 -1.67
N GLY A 58 20.42 2.05 -2.21
CA GLY A 58 21.30 1.15 -1.46
C GLY A 58 21.87 0.06 -2.37
N ILE A 59 22.71 -0.79 -1.80
CA ILE A 59 23.37 -1.90 -2.50
C ILE A 59 22.78 -3.24 -2.07
N ILE A 60 22.35 -3.34 -0.81
CA ILE A 60 21.83 -4.56 -0.21
C ILE A 60 20.31 -4.56 -0.37
N ALA A 61 19.75 -5.62 -0.96
CA ALA A 61 18.30 -5.76 -1.11
C ALA A 61 17.62 -5.79 0.27
N CYS A 62 16.53 -5.04 0.42
CA CYS A 62 15.72 -5.08 1.62
C CYS A 62 14.97 -6.41 1.65
N THR A 63 15.24 -7.25 2.65
CA THR A 63 14.57 -8.54 2.78
C THR A 63 13.82 -8.68 4.10
N TRP A 64 12.82 -9.55 4.09
CA TRP A 64 12.09 -9.99 5.27
C TRP A 64 12.17 -11.51 5.39
N VAL A 65 12.32 -11.98 6.62
CA VAL A 65 12.40 -13.41 6.93
C VAL A 65 11.04 -13.88 7.44
N ASP A 66 10.42 -14.81 6.73
CA ASP A 66 9.16 -15.43 7.14
C ASP A 66 9.35 -16.36 8.37
N ASN A 67 8.24 -16.77 8.98
CA ASN A 67 8.18 -17.81 10.01
C ASN A 67 8.92 -19.11 9.62
N ASN A 68 8.96 -19.44 8.32
CA ASN A 68 9.71 -20.59 7.80
C ASN A 68 11.20 -20.29 7.55
N LYS A 69 11.75 -19.20 8.10
CA LYS A 69 13.15 -18.76 7.94
C LYS A 69 13.59 -18.56 6.48
N THR A 70 12.63 -18.30 5.59
CA THR A 70 12.90 -18.00 4.18
C THR A 70 13.01 -16.49 4.02
N SER A 71 14.06 -16.03 3.36
CA SER A 71 14.27 -14.61 3.06
C SER A 71 13.54 -14.24 1.77
N HIS A 72 12.74 -13.19 1.83
CA HIS A 72 11.99 -12.65 0.69
C HIS A 72 12.36 -11.20 0.45
N ASP A 73 12.61 -10.86 -0.81
CA ASP A 73 12.88 -9.49 -1.22
C ASP A 73 11.61 -8.63 -1.10
N LEU A 74 11.81 -7.37 -0.72
CA LEU A 74 10.74 -6.39 -0.55
C LEU A 74 10.76 -5.36 -1.67
N TYR A 75 9.56 -4.93 -2.03
CA TYR A 75 9.32 -4.07 -3.18
C TYR A 75 8.45 -2.87 -2.80
N GLU A 76 8.59 -1.77 -3.54
CA GLU A 76 7.71 -0.60 -3.48
C GLU A 76 6.34 -0.95 -4.08
N LEU A 77 5.28 -0.46 -3.45
CA LEU A 77 3.93 -0.54 -3.98
C LEU A 77 3.73 0.49 -5.11
N SER A 78 3.54 -0.01 -6.33
CA SER A 78 3.17 0.79 -7.50
C SER A 78 1.76 0.43 -7.96
N GLY A 79 0.78 1.24 -7.55
CA GLY A 79 -0.63 0.97 -7.80
C GLY A 79 -1.10 -0.27 -7.04
N THR A 80 -1.32 -1.37 -7.76
CA THR A 80 -1.71 -2.68 -7.18
C THR A 80 -0.58 -3.71 -7.25
N SER A 81 0.60 -3.33 -7.70
CA SER A 81 1.72 -4.24 -7.97
C SER A 81 2.98 -3.82 -7.24
N CYS A 82 3.72 -4.79 -6.70
CA CYS A 82 4.97 -4.58 -5.99
C CYS A 82 6.11 -4.92 -6.96
N VAL A 83 6.63 -3.91 -7.66
CA VAL A 83 7.50 -4.11 -8.85
C VAL A 83 8.91 -3.54 -8.69
N ARG A 84 9.10 -2.51 -7.88
CA ARG A 84 10.41 -1.88 -7.70
C ARG A 84 11.08 -2.47 -6.48
N LEU A 85 12.23 -3.11 -6.66
CA LEU A 85 13.01 -3.64 -5.54
C LEU A 85 13.46 -2.50 -4.61
N LEU A 86 13.37 -2.73 -3.30
CA LEU A 86 13.88 -1.82 -2.29
C LEU A 86 15.19 -2.33 -1.70
N PHE A 87 15.94 -1.42 -1.09
CA PHE A 87 17.26 -1.66 -0.50
C PHE A 87 17.26 -1.35 0.99
N GLU A 88 18.23 -1.86 1.72
CA GLU A 88 18.46 -1.43 3.10
C GLU A 88 18.93 0.05 3.11
N PRO A 89 18.44 0.86 4.07
CA PRO A 89 18.90 2.23 4.23
C PRO A 89 20.40 2.23 4.54
N GLU A 90 21.18 2.99 3.78
CA GLU A 90 22.60 3.17 4.07
C GLU A 90 22.71 3.87 5.44
N GLN A 91 23.26 3.15 6.43
CA GLN A 91 23.46 3.64 7.79
C GLN A 91 24.73 4.49 7.91
#